data_AF-A0A0G1UBY8-F1
#
_entry.id   AF-A0A0G1UBY8-F1
#
_cell.length_a   1.000
_cell.length_b   1.000
_cell.length_c   1.000
_cell.angle_alpha   90.00
_cell.angle_beta   90.00
_cell.angle_gamma   90.00
#
_symmetry.space_group_name_H-M   'P 1'
#
loop_
_entity.id
_entity.type
_entity.pdbx_description
1 polymer ?
#
loop_
_entity_poly.entity_id
_entity_poly.type
_entity_poly.pdbx_seq_one_letter_code
_entity_poly.pdbx_strand_id
1 'polypeptide(L)'
;MNKIKDYQKGILTIAAAALALFVFLTASFVIFYLHNVEAQTFTPAAGPGWIRFSSDSYGGASADAVPYGVFVTSDGTVVGEAWSDNYGWLSFNQADLTNCPLTPCRAVFSASTGQLSGWAKFLGADSWVSLRGTINVVSLPTPVSRTALFLRKTVPLAASLFDILNVRAETNYGVNFDPSSGKITGVAWSDNAGWIVFGDPATPSAVSACADCLVMAELLNQPPTVVAGSVTVDEPPDSWCAASPFYETSWQYNDPEPNPTAQASARIDFIKVGDTTPTHTANTTSSDWSYTFFGPLSRLAADTEYRAWVTVSDGAVESLAPASSSIFRTPQYYYPLVDFNWSPSPFSAPAQVTFNGNATDRSGGAQPISWQWEFSNAAPARSSVAQPTMIRIQQLPAWATSTVIQDSHQCILGQSLGISGSIGPGIKRRIFKEL
;
A
#
# COMPACT_ATOMS: atom_id res chain seq x y z
N MET A 1 -84.12 19.31 -47.70
CA MET A 1 -83.02 19.63 -46.76
C MET A 1 -82.63 18.47 -45.84
N ASN A 2 -83.57 17.65 -45.35
CA ASN A 2 -83.26 16.53 -44.43
C ASN A 2 -82.43 15.39 -45.06
N LYS A 3 -82.69 15.02 -46.32
CA LYS A 3 -81.91 13.98 -47.01
C LYS A 3 -80.41 14.27 -47.07
N ILE A 4 -80.01 15.55 -47.22
CA ILE A 4 -78.59 15.93 -47.28
C ILE A 4 -77.90 15.73 -45.92
N LYS A 5 -78.60 15.97 -44.81
CA LYS A 5 -78.07 15.73 -43.46
C LYS A 5 -77.88 14.24 -43.19
N ASP A 6 -78.78 13.39 -43.69
CA ASP A 6 -78.66 11.93 -43.55
C ASP A 6 -77.47 11.39 -44.37
N TYR A 7 -77.25 11.89 -45.59
CA TYR A 7 -76.06 11.56 -46.38
C TYR A 7 -74.76 12.00 -45.70
N GLN A 8 -74.72 13.20 -45.13
CA GLN A 8 -73.53 13.69 -44.40
C GLN A 8 -73.23 12.84 -43.16
N LYS A 9 -74.27 12.41 -42.42
CA LYS A 9 -74.12 11.55 -41.25
C LYS A 9 -73.61 10.15 -41.65
N GLY A 10 -74.10 9.60 -42.76
CA GLY A 10 -73.61 8.34 -43.32
C GLY A 10 -72.13 8.42 -43.71
N ILE A 11 -71.72 9.46 -44.43
CA ILE A 11 -70.32 9.66 -44.84
C ILE A 11 -69.40 9.84 -43.63
N LEU A 12 -69.82 10.61 -42.61
CA LEU A 12 -69.02 10.81 -41.40
C LEU A 12 -68.81 9.50 -40.63
N THR A 13 -69.84 8.65 -40.58
CA THR A 13 -69.79 7.36 -39.88
C THR A 13 -68.86 6.37 -40.59
N ILE A 14 -68.92 6.32 -41.92
CA ILE A 14 -68.01 5.49 -42.74
C ILE A 14 -66.57 5.99 -42.61
N ALA A 15 -66.34 7.31 -42.62
CA ALA A 15 -64.99 7.88 -42.44
C ALA A 15 -64.42 7.58 -41.04
N ALA A 16 -65.24 7.68 -39.99
CA ALA A 16 -64.82 7.34 -38.63
C ALA A 16 -64.49 5.84 -38.49
N ALA A 17 -65.30 4.96 -39.08
CA ALA A 17 -65.04 3.52 -39.09
C ALA A 17 -63.76 3.17 -39.87
N ALA A 18 -63.52 3.80 -41.02
CA ALA A 18 -62.29 3.60 -41.80
C ALA A 18 -61.04 4.09 -41.04
N LEU A 19 -61.13 5.22 -40.34
CA LEU A 19 -60.04 5.72 -39.50
C LEU A 19 -59.76 4.78 -38.32
N ALA A 20 -60.81 4.31 -37.63
CA ALA A 20 -60.67 3.37 -36.53
C ALA A 20 -60.04 2.04 -37.00
N LEU A 21 -60.44 1.53 -38.16
CA LEU A 21 -59.85 0.32 -38.75
C LEU A 21 -58.38 0.54 -39.13
N PHE A 22 -58.03 1.69 -39.70
CA PHE A 22 -56.64 2.02 -40.02
C PHE A 22 -55.77 2.14 -38.76
N VAL A 23 -56.26 2.79 -37.70
CA VAL A 23 -55.57 2.86 -36.40
C VAL A 23 -55.41 1.46 -35.80
N PHE A 24 -56.44 0.62 -35.88
CA PHE A 24 -56.36 -0.76 -35.37
C PHE A 24 -55.35 -1.60 -36.15
N LEU A 25 -55.36 -1.54 -37.49
CA LEU A 25 -54.43 -2.27 -38.34
C LEU A 25 -52.98 -1.79 -38.16
N THR A 26 -52.74 -0.48 -38.03
CA THR A 26 -51.41 0.06 -37.76
C THR A 26 -50.92 -0.32 -36.35
N ALA A 27 -51.77 -0.26 -35.33
CA ALA A 27 -51.44 -0.73 -33.99
C ALA A 27 -51.13 -2.23 -33.97
N SER A 28 -51.93 -3.07 -34.64
CA SER A 28 -51.66 -4.50 -34.76
C SER A 28 -50.36 -4.78 -35.53
N PHE A 29 -50.06 -4.03 -36.59
CA PHE A 29 -48.80 -4.18 -37.34
C PHE A 29 -47.59 -3.76 -36.50
N VAL A 30 -47.70 -2.69 -35.70
CA VAL A 30 -46.66 -2.26 -34.76
C VAL A 30 -46.48 -3.28 -33.63
N ILE A 31 -47.56 -3.82 -33.07
CA ILE A 31 -47.49 -4.88 -32.04
C ILE A 31 -46.87 -6.16 -32.62
N PHE A 32 -47.24 -6.54 -33.84
CA PHE A 32 -46.62 -7.68 -34.54
C PHE A 32 -45.13 -7.43 -34.82
N TYR A 33 -44.76 -6.22 -35.25
CA TYR A 33 -43.36 -5.86 -35.46
C TYR A 33 -42.55 -5.82 -34.16
N LEU A 34 -43.13 -5.31 -33.06
CA LEU A 34 -42.50 -5.29 -31.74
C LEU A 34 -42.33 -6.68 -31.13
N HIS A 35 -43.29 -7.60 -31.32
CA HIS A 35 -43.12 -9.01 -30.92
C HIS A 35 -42.04 -9.73 -31.75
N ASN A 36 -41.76 -9.27 -32.98
CA ASN A 36 -40.68 -9.83 -33.80
C ASN A 36 -39.30 -9.18 -33.53
N VAL A 37 -39.22 -8.19 -32.63
CA VAL A 37 -37.94 -7.63 -32.12
C VAL A 37 -37.50 -8.32 -30.82
N GLU A 38 -38.26 -9.31 -30.33
CA GLU A 38 -37.77 -10.23 -29.30
C GLU A 38 -36.64 -11.10 -29.88
N ALA A 39 -35.43 -10.86 -29.35
CA ALA A 39 -34.29 -11.76 -29.41
C ALA A 39 -33.72 -12.05 -30.81
N GLN A 40 -33.08 -11.05 -31.43
CA GLN A 40 -31.78 -11.36 -32.04
C GLN A 40 -30.81 -11.65 -30.90
N THR A 41 -30.82 -12.87 -30.39
CA THR A 41 -29.68 -13.38 -29.65
C THR A 41 -28.51 -13.35 -30.61
N PHE A 42 -27.61 -12.37 -30.44
CA PHE A 42 -26.27 -12.48 -31.00
C PHE A 42 -25.65 -13.71 -30.33
N THR A 43 -25.81 -14.88 -30.95
CA THR A 43 -24.94 -16.01 -30.65
C THR A 43 -23.60 -15.62 -31.25
N PRO A 44 -22.57 -15.32 -30.44
CA PRO A 44 -21.27 -15.01 -31.00
C PRO A 44 -20.85 -16.16 -31.92
N ALA A 45 -20.23 -15.83 -33.07
CA ALA A 45 -19.86 -16.80 -34.10
C ALA A 45 -18.94 -17.92 -33.57
N ALA A 46 -18.32 -17.73 -32.39
CA ALA A 46 -17.40 -18.65 -31.74
C ALA A 46 -17.99 -19.43 -30.54
N GLY A 47 -19.29 -19.26 -30.21
CA GLY A 47 -19.92 -19.93 -29.06
C GLY A 47 -19.51 -19.36 -27.68
N PRO A 48 -20.09 -19.87 -26.58
CA PRO A 48 -19.70 -19.44 -25.23
C PRO A 48 -18.23 -19.84 -24.97
N GLY A 49 -17.41 -18.86 -24.59
CA GLY A 49 -15.99 -19.05 -24.32
C GLY A 49 -15.60 -18.45 -22.98
N TRP A 50 -14.53 -18.97 -22.39
CA TRP A 50 -13.96 -18.47 -21.14
C TRP A 50 -12.83 -17.49 -21.42
N ILE A 51 -12.62 -16.54 -20.51
CA ILE A 51 -11.47 -15.63 -20.49
C ILE A 51 -10.73 -15.86 -19.18
N ARG A 52 -9.45 -16.27 -19.25
CA ARG A 52 -8.56 -16.48 -18.13
C ARG A 52 -7.73 -15.23 -17.90
N PHE A 53 -7.73 -14.71 -16.68
CA PHE A 53 -7.00 -13.48 -16.32
C PHE A 53 -5.58 -13.75 -15.78
N SER A 54 -5.21 -15.01 -15.58
CA SER A 54 -3.86 -15.44 -15.22
C SER A 54 -3.56 -16.83 -15.83
N SER A 55 -2.28 -17.07 -16.13
CA SER A 55 -1.72 -18.38 -16.48
C SER A 55 -1.53 -19.31 -15.28
N ASP A 56 -1.65 -18.79 -14.07
CA ASP A 56 -1.48 -19.56 -12.85
C ASP A 56 -2.66 -20.51 -12.66
N SER A 57 -2.39 -21.78 -12.37
CA SER A 57 -3.48 -22.71 -12.05
C SER A 57 -4.06 -22.34 -10.69
N TYR A 58 -5.39 -22.28 -10.62
CA TYR A 58 -6.10 -22.21 -9.34
C TYR A 58 -5.63 -23.35 -8.42
N GLY A 59 -4.98 -23.02 -7.30
CA GLY A 59 -4.50 -24.00 -6.32
C GLY A 59 -3.07 -24.54 -6.50
N GLY A 60 -2.20 -23.86 -7.27
CA GLY A 60 -0.75 -24.15 -7.26
C GLY A 60 -0.30 -25.37 -8.07
N ALA A 61 -1.15 -25.90 -8.95
CA ALA A 61 -0.68 -26.79 -10.02
C ALA A 61 0.07 -25.95 -11.09
N SER A 62 1.06 -26.54 -11.74
CA SER A 62 1.96 -25.88 -12.71
C SER A 62 1.25 -24.89 -13.64
N ALA A 63 1.72 -23.64 -13.69
CA ALA A 63 1.23 -22.61 -14.59
C ALA A 63 1.26 -23.07 -16.06
N ASP A 64 0.37 -22.53 -16.89
CA ASP A 64 0.41 -22.70 -18.35
C ASP A 64 1.83 -22.33 -18.87
N ALA A 65 2.28 -22.94 -19.97
CA ALA A 65 3.65 -22.77 -20.49
C ALA A 65 4.01 -21.32 -20.90
N VAL A 66 3.00 -20.44 -21.01
CA VAL A 66 3.17 -19.01 -21.29
C VAL A 66 2.68 -18.23 -20.06
N PRO A 67 3.57 -17.52 -19.34
CA PRO A 67 3.17 -16.71 -18.21
C PRO A 67 2.43 -15.45 -18.70
N TYR A 68 1.19 -15.26 -18.23
CA TYR A 68 0.39 -14.06 -18.47
C TYR A 68 -0.46 -13.73 -17.24
N GLY A 69 -0.88 -12.47 -17.13
CA GLY A 69 -1.69 -11.99 -16.02
C GLY A 69 -2.23 -10.60 -16.26
N VAL A 70 -3.35 -10.28 -15.62
CA VAL A 70 -3.93 -8.94 -15.57
C VAL A 70 -3.76 -8.39 -14.17
N PHE A 71 -3.17 -7.20 -14.07
CA PHE A 71 -2.79 -6.58 -12.81
C PHE A 71 -3.38 -5.18 -12.71
N VAL A 72 -3.62 -4.74 -11.48
CA VAL A 72 -3.94 -3.34 -11.21
C VAL A 72 -2.74 -2.68 -10.54
N THR A 73 -2.20 -1.62 -11.13
CA THR A 73 -1.05 -0.87 -10.61
C THR A 73 -1.48 0.12 -9.51
N SER A 74 -0.50 0.67 -8.78
CA SER A 74 -0.73 1.57 -7.65
C SER A 74 -1.51 2.85 -7.97
N ASP A 75 -1.49 3.32 -9.22
CA ASP A 75 -2.27 4.45 -9.72
C ASP A 75 -3.67 4.03 -10.25
N GLY A 76 -4.09 2.79 -9.99
CA GLY A 76 -5.38 2.24 -10.39
C GLY A 76 -5.46 1.79 -11.84
N THR A 77 -4.35 1.71 -12.57
CA THR A 77 -4.35 1.21 -13.97
C THR A 77 -4.54 -0.27 -14.03
N VAL A 78 -5.34 -0.76 -14.97
CA VAL A 78 -5.31 -2.18 -15.32
C VAL A 78 -4.33 -2.39 -16.46
N VAL A 79 -3.38 -3.31 -16.29
CA VAL A 79 -2.34 -3.66 -17.27
C VAL A 79 -2.25 -5.18 -17.44
N GLY A 80 -1.55 -5.65 -18.47
CA GLY A 80 -1.35 -7.07 -18.74
C GLY A 80 -2.34 -7.64 -19.75
N GLU A 81 -2.40 -8.96 -19.81
CA GLU A 81 -3.12 -9.70 -20.85
C GLU A 81 -3.87 -10.89 -20.24
N ALA A 82 -5.06 -11.14 -20.76
CA ALA A 82 -5.90 -12.29 -20.47
C ALA A 82 -6.03 -13.16 -21.73
N TRP A 83 -6.30 -14.46 -21.57
CA TRP A 83 -6.40 -15.40 -22.68
C TRP A 83 -7.79 -16.01 -22.79
N SER A 84 -8.29 -16.15 -24.02
CA SER A 84 -9.47 -16.95 -24.34
C SER A 84 -9.17 -17.91 -25.49
N ASP A 85 -9.56 -19.17 -25.34
CA ASP A 85 -9.41 -20.16 -26.41
C ASP A 85 -10.24 -19.81 -27.66
N ASN A 86 -11.35 -19.06 -27.48
CA ASN A 86 -12.26 -18.70 -28.57
C ASN A 86 -11.97 -17.32 -29.18
N TYR A 87 -11.43 -16.39 -28.38
CA TYR A 87 -11.26 -14.98 -28.78
C TYR A 87 -9.79 -14.51 -28.80
N GLY A 88 -8.86 -15.35 -28.35
CA GLY A 88 -7.43 -15.05 -28.25
C GLY A 88 -7.07 -14.12 -27.08
N TRP A 89 -5.98 -13.39 -27.23
CA TRP A 89 -5.48 -12.44 -26.23
C TRP A 89 -6.39 -11.23 -26.08
N LEU A 90 -6.80 -10.94 -24.85
CA LEU A 90 -7.44 -9.71 -24.41
C LEU A 90 -6.41 -8.85 -23.67
N SER A 91 -5.96 -7.77 -24.30
CA SER A 91 -4.95 -6.87 -23.74
C SER A 91 -5.56 -5.68 -23.00
N PHE A 92 -4.94 -5.33 -21.87
CA PHE A 92 -5.15 -4.10 -21.11
C PHE A 92 -3.94 -3.14 -21.25
N ASN A 93 -2.91 -3.53 -22.00
CA ASN A 93 -1.69 -2.73 -22.14
C ASN A 93 -1.95 -1.46 -22.97
N GLN A 94 -1.50 -0.31 -22.46
CA GLN A 94 -1.73 1.00 -23.09
C GLN A 94 -1.31 1.08 -24.57
N ALA A 95 -0.27 0.33 -24.96
CA ALA A 95 0.21 0.27 -26.34
C ALA A 95 -0.82 -0.33 -27.31
N ASP A 96 -1.60 -1.30 -26.85
CA ASP A 96 -2.60 -2.01 -27.65
C ASP A 96 -3.95 -1.29 -27.67
N LEU A 97 -4.19 -0.44 -26.68
CA LEU A 97 -5.43 0.34 -26.52
C LEU A 97 -5.43 1.63 -27.36
N THR A 98 -4.57 1.75 -28.37
CA THR A 98 -4.59 2.88 -29.29
C THR A 98 -5.86 2.83 -30.17
N ASN A 99 -6.46 3.99 -30.44
CA ASN A 99 -7.69 4.14 -31.23
C ASN A 99 -8.93 3.45 -30.63
N CYS A 100 -9.05 3.44 -29.31
CA CYS A 100 -10.29 3.01 -28.66
C CYS A 100 -11.51 3.83 -29.14
N PRO A 101 -12.74 3.28 -29.03
CA PRO A 101 -13.93 3.99 -29.48
C PRO A 101 -14.18 5.31 -28.75
N LEU A 102 -13.84 5.38 -27.45
CA LEU A 102 -14.00 6.58 -26.64
C LEU A 102 -12.84 6.78 -25.66
N THR A 103 -12.30 8.00 -25.60
CA THR A 103 -11.27 8.36 -24.62
C THR A 103 -11.87 8.55 -23.22
N PRO A 104 -11.11 8.21 -22.15
CA PRO A 104 -9.77 7.63 -22.16
C PRO A 104 -9.77 6.15 -22.55
N CYS A 105 -8.78 5.74 -23.36
CA CYS A 105 -8.68 4.35 -23.82
C CYS A 105 -8.27 3.36 -22.75
N ARG A 106 -7.63 3.86 -21.70
CA ARG A 106 -6.99 3.06 -20.66
C ARG A 106 -8.02 2.46 -19.70
N ALA A 107 -7.84 1.20 -19.35
CA ALA A 107 -8.58 0.57 -18.28
C ALA A 107 -8.12 1.09 -16.90
N VAL A 108 -9.07 1.52 -16.08
CA VAL A 108 -8.80 2.09 -14.75
C VAL A 108 -9.77 1.53 -13.72
N PHE A 109 -9.21 1.04 -12.62
CA PHE A 109 -9.90 0.70 -11.38
C PHE A 109 -9.90 1.89 -10.43
N SER A 110 -11.10 2.26 -9.95
CA SER A 110 -11.26 3.27 -8.91
C SER A 110 -11.49 2.60 -7.57
N ALA A 111 -10.51 2.67 -6.67
CA ALA A 111 -10.59 2.11 -5.32
C ALA A 111 -11.71 2.73 -4.48
N SER A 112 -12.03 4.01 -4.70
CA SER A 112 -13.10 4.70 -3.95
C SER A 112 -14.50 4.23 -4.31
N THR A 113 -14.71 3.77 -5.55
CA THR A 113 -16.02 3.30 -6.03
C THR A 113 -16.09 1.80 -6.23
N GLY A 114 -14.97 1.09 -6.15
CA GLY A 114 -14.88 -0.34 -6.49
C GLY A 114 -15.21 -0.63 -7.95
N GLN A 115 -14.99 0.31 -8.87
CA GLN A 115 -15.47 0.20 -10.26
C GLN A 115 -14.33 0.21 -11.27
N LEU A 116 -14.49 -0.61 -12.30
CA LEU A 116 -13.64 -0.59 -13.49
C LEU A 116 -14.27 0.29 -14.58
N SER A 117 -13.43 0.96 -15.35
CA SER A 117 -13.81 1.83 -16.46
C SER A 117 -12.75 1.79 -17.56
N GLY A 118 -13.07 2.32 -18.74
CA GLY A 118 -12.18 2.30 -19.90
C GLY A 118 -12.36 1.04 -20.76
N TRP A 119 -11.29 0.64 -21.44
CA TRP A 119 -11.36 -0.37 -22.50
C TRP A 119 -10.30 -1.47 -22.35
N ALA A 120 -10.63 -2.64 -22.86
CA ALA A 120 -9.71 -3.71 -23.18
C ALA A 120 -9.88 -4.10 -24.66
N LYS A 121 -8.91 -4.81 -25.25
CA LYS A 121 -8.91 -5.13 -26.68
C LYS A 121 -8.54 -6.59 -26.95
N PHE A 122 -9.39 -7.29 -27.70
CA PHE A 122 -9.02 -8.58 -28.27
C PHE A 122 -8.07 -8.37 -29.45
N LEU A 123 -6.82 -8.82 -29.31
CA LEU A 123 -5.77 -8.61 -30.31
C LEU A 123 -6.03 -9.40 -31.61
N GLY A 124 -6.53 -10.63 -31.49
CA GLY A 124 -6.79 -11.49 -32.65
C GLY A 124 -7.99 -11.05 -33.51
N ALA A 125 -8.96 -10.35 -32.92
CA ALA A 125 -10.21 -9.95 -33.56
C ALA A 125 -10.34 -8.43 -33.78
N ASP A 126 -9.33 -7.65 -33.38
CA ASP A 126 -9.36 -6.17 -33.36
C ASP A 126 -10.64 -5.62 -32.71
N SER A 127 -11.12 -6.29 -31.66
CA SER A 127 -12.42 -6.00 -31.01
C SER A 127 -12.25 -5.30 -29.69
N TRP A 128 -13.08 -4.30 -29.45
CA TRP A 128 -13.07 -3.53 -28.21
C TRP A 128 -14.03 -4.13 -27.17
N VAL A 129 -13.61 -4.07 -25.92
CA VAL A 129 -14.41 -4.41 -24.74
C VAL A 129 -14.54 -3.16 -23.88
N SER A 130 -15.77 -2.66 -23.74
CA SER A 130 -16.10 -1.57 -22.82
C SER A 130 -16.34 -2.14 -21.43
N LEU A 131 -15.54 -1.71 -20.45
CA LEU A 131 -15.65 -2.19 -19.06
C LEU A 131 -16.79 -1.52 -18.29
N ARG A 132 -17.34 -0.43 -18.83
CA ARG A 132 -18.48 0.29 -18.27
C ARG A 132 -19.12 1.22 -19.29
N GLY A 133 -20.44 1.33 -19.26
CA GLY A 133 -21.13 2.34 -20.03
C GLY A 133 -22.64 2.30 -19.85
N THR A 134 -23.32 3.11 -20.66
CA THR A 134 -24.77 3.10 -20.80
C THR A 134 -25.09 2.65 -22.21
N ILE A 135 -25.86 1.58 -22.36
CA ILE A 135 -26.39 1.24 -23.69
C ILE A 135 -27.58 2.14 -23.96
N ASN A 136 -27.42 3.04 -24.93
CA ASN A 136 -28.56 3.70 -25.55
C ASN A 136 -29.22 2.69 -26.50
N VAL A 137 -30.17 1.90 -26.00
CA VAL A 137 -30.95 0.97 -26.83
C VAL A 137 -31.96 1.75 -27.69
N VAL A 138 -31.49 2.65 -28.56
CA VAL A 138 -32.33 3.28 -29.59
C VAL A 138 -31.51 3.50 -30.86
N SER A 139 -31.42 2.45 -31.68
CA SER A 139 -31.51 2.66 -33.13
C SER A 139 -32.37 1.55 -33.71
N LEU A 140 -33.69 1.81 -33.80
CA LEU A 140 -34.52 1.07 -34.73
C LEU A 140 -33.89 1.22 -36.12
N PRO A 141 -33.77 0.14 -36.92
CA PRO A 141 -33.21 0.23 -38.26
C PRO A 141 -33.94 1.31 -39.08
N THR A 142 -33.21 1.88 -40.01
CA THR A 142 -33.46 3.14 -40.70
C THR A 142 -34.68 3.27 -41.64
N PRO A 143 -35.64 2.33 -41.87
CA PRO A 143 -36.81 2.66 -42.68
C PRO A 143 -37.84 3.55 -41.96
N VAL A 144 -37.87 3.56 -40.62
CA VAL A 144 -38.97 4.23 -39.88
C VAL A 144 -38.86 5.76 -39.87
N SER A 145 -37.69 6.32 -40.19
CA SER A 145 -37.47 7.78 -40.15
C SER A 145 -38.21 8.54 -41.24
N ARG A 146 -38.43 7.97 -42.42
CA ARG A 146 -39.17 8.66 -43.51
C ARG A 146 -40.68 8.59 -43.32
N THR A 147 -41.21 7.50 -42.81
CA THR A 147 -42.65 7.34 -42.54
C THR A 147 -43.07 8.12 -41.29
N ALA A 148 -42.24 8.15 -40.23
CA ALA A 148 -42.48 8.96 -39.04
C ALA A 148 -42.42 10.47 -39.33
N LEU A 149 -41.53 10.91 -40.24
CA LEU A 149 -41.47 12.30 -40.68
C LEU A 149 -42.67 12.70 -41.56
N PHE A 150 -43.19 11.77 -42.38
CA PHE A 150 -44.38 11.98 -43.20
C PHE A 150 -45.66 12.08 -42.36
N LEU A 151 -45.78 11.25 -41.31
CA LEU A 151 -46.91 11.24 -40.37
C LEU A 151 -46.90 12.43 -39.40
N ARG A 152 -45.71 12.91 -38.96
CA ARG A 152 -45.57 14.15 -38.16
C ARG A 152 -46.13 15.39 -38.86
N LYS A 153 -46.06 15.43 -40.20
CA LYS A 153 -46.62 16.55 -40.99
C LYS A 153 -48.12 16.42 -41.27
N THR A 154 -48.68 15.22 -41.20
CA THR A 154 -50.07 14.96 -41.62
C THR A 154 -51.05 14.78 -40.46
N VAL A 155 -50.59 14.40 -39.25
CA VAL A 155 -51.48 14.15 -38.10
C VAL A 155 -50.87 14.64 -36.78
N PRO A 156 -51.06 15.92 -36.39
CA PRO A 156 -50.42 16.52 -35.21
C PRO A 156 -50.76 15.83 -33.88
N LEU A 157 -51.93 15.21 -33.79
CA LEU A 157 -52.41 14.51 -32.59
C LEU A 157 -51.77 13.12 -32.36
N ALA A 158 -51.07 12.56 -33.35
CA ALA A 158 -50.37 11.28 -33.22
C ALA A 158 -48.91 11.45 -32.73
N ALA A 159 -48.38 12.68 -32.74
CA ALA A 159 -47.00 12.94 -32.33
C ALA A 159 -46.76 12.69 -30.83
N SER A 160 -47.76 12.94 -29.97
CA SER A 160 -47.67 12.73 -28.52
C SER A 160 -47.71 11.26 -28.09
N LEU A 161 -48.34 10.38 -28.88
CA LEU A 161 -48.34 8.93 -28.61
C LEU A 161 -46.99 8.27 -28.93
N PHE A 162 -46.21 8.84 -29.85
CA PHE A 162 -44.86 8.33 -30.16
C PHE A 162 -43.80 8.73 -29.13
N ASP A 163 -43.94 9.88 -28.47
CA ASP A 163 -43.03 10.26 -27.38
C ASP A 163 -43.21 9.38 -26.12
N ILE A 164 -44.40 8.77 -25.93
CA ILE A 164 -44.67 7.84 -24.82
C ILE A 164 -44.08 6.44 -25.05
N LEU A 165 -43.78 6.06 -26.30
CA LEU A 165 -43.19 4.77 -26.67
C LEU A 165 -41.65 4.77 -26.68
N ASN A 166 -41.01 5.93 -26.45
CA ASN A 166 -39.59 6.01 -26.13
C ASN A 166 -39.35 5.63 -24.66
N VAL A 167 -39.67 4.39 -24.29
CA VAL A 167 -39.20 3.80 -23.03
C VAL A 167 -37.69 3.60 -23.20
N ARG A 168 -36.91 4.61 -22.84
CA ARG A 168 -35.46 4.47 -22.67
C ARG A 168 -35.22 3.62 -21.43
N ALA A 169 -35.12 2.31 -21.60
CA ALA A 169 -34.47 1.47 -20.61
C ALA A 169 -32.96 1.67 -20.79
N GLU A 170 -32.40 2.70 -20.14
CA GLU A 170 -30.95 2.84 -19.99
C GLU A 170 -30.49 1.76 -19.01
N THR A 171 -30.07 0.61 -19.54
CA THR A 171 -29.36 -0.38 -18.72
C THR A 171 -27.90 0.04 -18.65
N ASN A 172 -27.55 0.65 -17.51
CA ASN A 172 -26.15 0.86 -17.16
C ASN A 172 -25.50 -0.50 -16.93
N TYR A 173 -24.33 -0.70 -17.49
CA TYR A 173 -23.49 -1.87 -17.24
C TYR A 173 -22.13 -1.43 -16.70
N GLY A 174 -21.46 -2.35 -16.03
CA GLY A 174 -20.14 -2.12 -15.50
C GLY A 174 -19.61 -3.32 -14.75
N VAL A 175 -18.30 -3.36 -14.64
CA VAL A 175 -17.57 -4.33 -13.83
C VAL A 175 -17.19 -3.68 -12.50
N ASN A 176 -17.46 -4.38 -11.40
CA ASN A 176 -17.16 -3.96 -10.04
C ASN A 176 -16.15 -4.93 -9.41
N PHE A 177 -15.22 -4.41 -8.64
CA PHE A 177 -14.33 -5.19 -7.78
C PHE A 177 -14.63 -4.84 -6.33
N ASP A 178 -14.92 -5.87 -5.53
CA ASP A 178 -15.09 -5.74 -4.09
C ASP A 178 -13.73 -6.04 -3.42
N PRO A 179 -13.03 -5.01 -2.91
CA PRO A 179 -11.71 -5.19 -2.29
C PRO A 179 -11.77 -6.01 -1.01
N SER A 180 -12.92 -6.09 -0.33
CA SER A 180 -13.06 -6.85 0.92
C SER A 180 -13.11 -8.36 0.68
N SER A 181 -13.65 -8.78 -0.47
CA SER A 181 -13.78 -10.19 -0.84
C SER A 181 -12.85 -10.62 -1.97
N GLY A 182 -12.18 -9.69 -2.65
CA GLY A 182 -11.36 -9.96 -3.83
C GLY A 182 -12.17 -10.31 -5.09
N LYS A 183 -13.51 -10.20 -5.04
CA LYS A 183 -14.40 -10.66 -6.11
C LYS A 183 -14.60 -9.59 -7.17
N ILE A 184 -14.49 -9.98 -8.44
CA ILE A 184 -14.94 -9.16 -9.58
C ILE A 184 -16.34 -9.61 -10.01
N THR A 185 -17.28 -8.66 -10.13
CA THR A 185 -18.68 -8.89 -10.51
C THR A 185 -19.16 -7.93 -11.60
N GLY A 186 -20.28 -8.24 -12.26
CA GLY A 186 -20.93 -7.33 -13.20
C GLY A 186 -20.81 -7.78 -14.66
N VAL A 187 -21.01 -6.87 -15.60
CA VAL A 187 -20.99 -7.18 -17.03
C VAL A 187 -20.28 -6.10 -17.84
N ALA A 188 -19.51 -6.53 -18.84
CA ALA A 188 -18.87 -5.69 -19.85
C ALA A 188 -19.48 -5.98 -21.23
N TRP A 189 -19.29 -5.06 -22.18
CA TRP A 189 -19.83 -5.19 -23.54
C TRP A 189 -18.72 -5.17 -24.59
N SER A 190 -18.81 -6.07 -25.57
CA SER A 190 -18.01 -6.05 -26.79
C SER A 190 -18.90 -6.18 -28.01
N ASP A 191 -18.62 -5.42 -29.06
CA ASP A 191 -19.42 -5.49 -30.30
C ASP A 191 -19.27 -6.84 -31.02
N ASN A 192 -18.13 -7.52 -30.87
CA ASN A 192 -17.90 -8.83 -31.52
C ASN A 192 -18.11 -10.02 -30.57
N ALA A 193 -17.82 -9.87 -29.27
CA ALA A 193 -17.98 -10.97 -28.30
C ALA A 193 -19.32 -10.94 -27.54
N GLY A 194 -20.06 -9.82 -27.61
CA GLY A 194 -21.29 -9.61 -26.87
C GLY A 194 -21.05 -9.29 -25.39
N TRP A 195 -21.98 -9.73 -24.55
CA TRP A 195 -21.90 -9.54 -23.10
C TRP A 195 -20.84 -10.48 -22.48
N ILE A 196 -19.95 -9.89 -21.69
CA ILE A 196 -18.96 -10.61 -20.89
C ILE A 196 -19.37 -10.47 -19.42
N VAL A 197 -19.59 -11.59 -18.74
CA VAL A 197 -20.04 -11.62 -17.34
C VAL A 197 -18.85 -11.86 -16.42
N PHE A 198 -18.77 -11.10 -15.34
CA PHE A 198 -17.79 -11.25 -14.26
C PHE A 198 -18.53 -11.71 -12.99
N GLY A 199 -17.99 -12.73 -12.31
CA GLY A 199 -18.53 -13.25 -11.04
C GLY A 199 -19.51 -14.43 -11.18
N ASP A 200 -20.15 -14.80 -10.06
CA ASP A 200 -21.04 -15.98 -9.97
C ASP A 200 -22.32 -15.78 -10.82
N PRO A 201 -22.64 -16.70 -11.75
CA PRO A 201 -23.80 -16.60 -12.64
C PRO A 201 -25.17 -16.88 -11.96
N ALA A 202 -25.31 -16.66 -10.65
CA ALA A 202 -26.49 -16.99 -9.85
C ALA A 202 -27.75 -16.11 -10.11
N THR A 203 -28.10 -15.92 -11.39
CA THR A 203 -29.44 -15.86 -12.03
C THR A 203 -29.97 -14.49 -12.52
N PRO A 204 -30.75 -14.44 -13.65
CA PRO A 204 -31.53 -15.55 -14.23
C PRO A 204 -31.20 -16.00 -15.67
N SER A 205 -31.14 -17.34 -15.79
CA SER A 205 -31.59 -18.16 -16.94
C SER A 205 -30.60 -18.65 -18.01
N ALA A 206 -29.28 -18.44 -17.94
CA ALA A 206 -28.41 -18.93 -19.03
C ALA A 206 -27.15 -19.72 -18.69
N VAL A 207 -26.61 -19.76 -17.47
CA VAL A 207 -25.34 -20.49 -17.26
C VAL A 207 -25.25 -21.15 -15.88
N SER A 208 -25.86 -22.33 -15.74
CA SER A 208 -25.81 -23.17 -14.53
C SER A 208 -24.54 -24.03 -14.41
N ALA A 209 -23.40 -23.61 -14.95
CA ALA A 209 -22.29 -24.53 -15.21
C ALA A 209 -21.02 -24.33 -14.37
N CYS A 210 -20.96 -23.37 -13.45
CA CYS A 210 -19.68 -23.14 -12.77
C CYS A 210 -19.80 -22.51 -11.39
N ALA A 211 -19.81 -23.37 -10.37
CA ALA A 211 -19.65 -22.97 -8.97
C ALA A 211 -18.24 -22.43 -8.66
N ASP A 212 -17.27 -22.66 -9.56
CA ASP A 212 -15.86 -22.27 -9.41
C ASP A 212 -15.47 -21.07 -10.30
N CYS A 213 -16.43 -20.37 -10.92
CA CYS A 213 -16.17 -19.26 -11.84
C CYS A 213 -16.01 -17.91 -11.16
N LEU A 214 -15.43 -17.95 -9.96
CA LEU A 214 -15.11 -16.77 -9.22
C LEU A 214 -13.80 -16.20 -9.78
N VAL A 215 -13.89 -15.14 -10.58
CA VAL A 215 -12.71 -14.32 -10.89
C VAL A 215 -12.34 -13.60 -9.59
N MET A 216 -11.36 -14.18 -8.91
CA MET A 216 -10.70 -13.57 -7.77
C MET A 216 -9.50 -12.81 -8.33
N ALA A 217 -9.45 -11.50 -8.12
CA ALA A 217 -8.16 -10.84 -8.21
C ALA A 217 -7.40 -11.27 -6.95
N GLU A 218 -6.17 -11.75 -7.11
CA GLU A 218 -5.25 -11.69 -5.97
C GLU A 218 -5.19 -10.24 -5.52
N LEU A 219 -5.32 -10.07 -4.20
CA LEU A 219 -5.50 -8.81 -3.53
C LEU A 219 -4.66 -7.70 -4.17
N LEU A 220 -5.35 -6.65 -4.59
CA LEU A 220 -4.74 -5.36 -4.87
C LEU A 220 -3.96 -4.96 -3.62
N ASN A 221 -2.64 -5.09 -3.66
CA ASN A 221 -1.77 -4.71 -2.57
C ASN A 221 -1.92 -3.21 -2.32
N GLN A 222 -2.68 -2.85 -1.30
CA GLN A 222 -2.89 -1.50 -0.86
C GLN A 222 -1.73 -1.09 0.05
N PRO A 223 -1.35 0.20 0.05
CA PRO A 223 -0.28 0.64 0.93
C PRO A 223 -0.63 0.48 2.41
N PRO A 224 0.30 -0.05 3.23
CA PRO A 224 0.13 -0.04 4.67
C PRO A 224 0.07 1.41 5.18
N THR A 225 -0.57 1.62 6.33
CA THR A 225 -0.68 2.94 6.96
C THR A 225 -0.09 2.91 8.36
N VAL A 226 0.85 3.82 8.66
CA VAL A 226 1.32 4.00 10.04
C VAL A 226 0.23 4.70 10.86
N VAL A 227 -0.13 4.14 12.02
CA VAL A 227 -1.20 4.68 12.87
C VAL A 227 -0.76 6.05 13.39
N ALA A 228 -1.56 7.08 13.11
CA ALA A 228 -1.26 8.45 13.52
C ALA A 228 -1.11 8.56 15.04
N GLY A 229 -0.02 9.17 15.50
CA GLY A 229 0.29 9.32 16.94
C GLY A 229 0.80 8.06 17.64
N SER A 230 0.98 6.94 16.93
CA SER A 230 1.55 5.71 17.52
C SER A 230 3.07 5.73 17.61
N VAL A 231 3.74 6.62 16.88
CA VAL A 231 5.20 6.68 16.86
C VAL A 231 5.71 7.26 18.18
N THR A 232 6.39 6.45 18.97
CA THR A 232 7.06 6.90 20.20
C THR A 232 8.56 6.80 20.06
N VAL A 233 9.27 7.65 20.78
CA VAL A 233 10.71 7.54 20.98
C VAL A 233 10.92 7.45 22.48
N ASP A 234 11.25 6.27 22.95
CA ASP A 234 11.60 6.05 24.35
C ASP A 234 13.05 6.52 24.54
N GLU A 235 13.19 7.58 25.32
CA GLU A 235 14.47 8.14 25.73
C GLU A 235 15.11 7.24 26.80
N PRO A 236 16.45 7.14 26.85
CA PRO A 236 17.09 6.48 27.98
C PRO A 236 16.70 7.21 29.28
N PRO A 237 16.50 6.49 30.39
CA PRO A 237 16.07 7.09 31.65
C PRO A 237 16.96 8.26 32.07
N ASP A 238 16.34 9.27 32.69
CA ASP A 238 16.84 10.64 32.98
C ASP A 238 18.22 10.77 33.65
N SER A 239 18.89 9.67 34.00
CA SER A 239 20.33 9.69 34.23
C SER A 239 21.03 9.47 32.88
N TRP A 240 21.32 10.58 32.19
CA TRP A 240 22.18 10.68 30.98
C TRP A 240 23.61 10.10 31.15
N CYS A 241 23.83 9.49 32.30
CA CYS A 241 24.69 8.41 32.72
C CYS A 241 24.32 7.01 32.17
N ALA A 242 24.01 6.85 30.88
CA ALA A 242 23.85 5.50 30.30
C ALA A 242 25.17 5.05 29.65
N ALA A 243 25.74 3.92 30.09
CA ALA A 243 26.95 3.36 29.48
C ALA A 243 26.77 2.97 28.00
N SER A 244 25.52 2.74 27.61
CA SER A 244 25.07 2.46 26.25
C SER A 244 23.78 3.26 26.00
N PRO A 245 23.86 4.55 25.66
CA PRO A 245 22.67 5.33 25.36
C PRO A 245 22.06 4.83 24.05
N PHE A 246 20.77 4.59 24.08
CA PHE A 246 19.99 4.22 22.90
C PHE A 246 18.67 4.99 22.91
N TYR A 247 18.11 5.23 21.72
CA TYR A 247 16.71 5.58 21.57
C TYR A 247 15.98 4.36 21.03
N GLU A 248 14.84 4.01 21.62
CA GLU A 248 13.95 3.00 21.04
C GLU A 248 12.79 3.73 20.37
N THR A 249 12.72 3.63 19.04
CA THR A 249 11.57 4.14 18.28
C THR A 249 10.57 3.00 18.13
N SER A 250 9.32 3.18 18.54
CA SER A 250 8.26 2.19 18.35
C SER A 250 7.09 2.78 17.56
N TRP A 251 6.30 1.94 16.87
CA TRP A 251 5.15 2.40 16.06
C TRP A 251 4.07 1.32 15.95
N GLN A 252 2.90 1.70 15.44
CA GLN A 252 1.87 0.75 15.01
C GLN A 252 1.52 1.02 13.56
N TYR A 253 1.10 -0.02 12.83
CA TYR A 253 0.62 0.12 11.45
C TYR A 253 -0.64 -0.71 11.22
N ASN A 254 -1.37 -0.38 10.15
CA ASN A 254 -2.53 -1.11 9.67
C ASN A 254 -2.34 -1.45 8.20
N ASP A 255 -2.52 -2.71 7.85
CA ASP A 255 -2.55 -3.18 6.46
C ASP A 255 -4.01 -3.44 6.05
N PRO A 256 -4.50 -2.87 4.93
CA PRO A 256 -5.86 -3.11 4.46
C PRO A 256 -6.16 -4.55 4.01
N GLU A 257 -5.14 -5.38 3.82
CA GLU A 257 -5.22 -6.73 3.29
C GLU A 257 -5.78 -7.71 4.33
N PRO A 258 -6.67 -8.64 3.93
CA PRO A 258 -7.30 -9.62 4.82
C PRO A 258 -6.33 -10.70 5.33
N ASN A 259 -5.17 -10.85 4.67
CA ASN A 259 -4.00 -11.56 5.19
C ASN A 259 -2.84 -10.58 5.18
N PRO A 260 -2.74 -9.67 6.16
CA PRO A 260 -1.68 -8.67 6.18
C PRO A 260 -0.36 -9.42 6.14
N THR A 261 0.40 -9.27 5.06
CA THR A 261 1.81 -9.66 5.10
C THR A 261 2.40 -8.89 6.27
N ALA A 262 2.94 -9.62 7.25
CA ALA A 262 3.63 -8.97 8.36
C ALA A 262 4.64 -7.96 7.77
N GLN A 263 4.69 -6.76 8.34
CA GLN A 263 5.56 -5.67 7.90
C GLN A 263 6.89 -6.22 7.41
N ALA A 264 7.18 -6.04 6.12
CA ALA A 264 8.42 -6.53 5.54
C ALA A 264 9.60 -5.64 5.96
N SER A 265 9.36 -4.32 6.03
CA SER A 265 10.37 -3.38 6.50
C SER A 265 9.78 -2.05 7.00
N ALA A 266 10.60 -1.30 7.72
CA ALA A 266 10.35 0.09 8.07
C ALA A 266 11.60 0.95 7.87
N ARG A 267 11.40 2.18 7.43
CA ARG A 267 12.40 3.25 7.36
C ARG A 267 12.12 4.26 8.48
N ILE A 268 13.15 4.59 9.25
CA ILE A 268 13.12 5.53 10.36
C ILE A 268 14.05 6.70 10.03
N ASP A 269 13.47 7.89 9.89
CA ASP A 269 14.17 9.13 9.57
C ASP A 269 14.20 10.04 10.79
N PHE A 270 15.39 10.35 11.30
CA PHE A 270 15.60 11.32 12.38
C PHE A 270 15.83 12.70 11.78
N ILE A 271 14.84 13.58 11.92
CA ILE A 271 14.80 14.92 11.31
C ILE A 271 14.93 15.97 12.40
N LYS A 272 15.90 16.86 12.28
CA LYS A 272 16.09 17.98 13.20
C LYS A 272 14.87 18.91 13.14
N VAL A 273 14.41 19.41 14.28
CA VAL A 273 13.27 20.33 14.31
C VAL A 273 13.58 21.60 13.50
N GLY A 274 12.73 21.87 12.51
CA GLY A 274 12.90 22.99 11.55
C GLY A 274 13.48 22.58 10.19
N ASP A 275 14.05 21.38 10.09
CA ASP A 275 14.59 20.85 8.83
C ASP A 275 13.56 19.98 8.10
N THR A 276 13.81 19.71 6.81
CA THR A 276 12.99 18.82 5.97
C THR A 276 13.74 17.58 5.50
N THR A 277 15.06 17.55 5.69
CA THR A 277 15.92 16.43 5.30
C THR A 277 16.35 15.63 6.53
N PRO A 278 16.32 14.28 6.47
CA PRO A 278 16.83 13.46 7.56
C PRO A 278 18.29 13.75 7.87
N THR A 279 18.61 13.92 9.16
CA THR A 279 19.99 13.93 9.64
C THR A 279 20.55 12.51 9.68
N HIS A 280 19.69 11.54 9.98
CA HIS A 280 20.03 10.12 9.96
C HIS A 280 18.82 9.30 9.50
N THR A 281 19.07 8.26 8.70
CA THR A 281 18.07 7.29 8.24
C THR A 281 18.52 5.90 8.63
N ALA A 282 17.60 5.11 9.16
CA ALA A 282 17.77 3.70 9.46
C ALA A 282 16.68 2.87 8.78
N ASN A 283 16.99 1.62 8.46
CA ASN A 283 16.03 0.65 7.92
C ASN A 283 16.03 -0.59 8.80
N THR A 284 14.86 -1.18 9.04
CA THR A 284 14.70 -2.47 9.72
C THR A 284 13.84 -3.40 8.85
N THR A 285 14.16 -4.69 8.83
CA THR A 285 13.45 -5.72 8.05
C THR A 285 12.73 -6.72 8.96
N SER A 286 12.29 -6.26 10.12
CA SER A 286 11.64 -7.08 11.13
C SER A 286 10.16 -6.73 11.26
N SER A 287 9.34 -7.73 11.58
CA SER A 287 7.98 -7.55 12.09
C SER A 287 7.95 -6.87 13.45
N ASP A 288 9.12 -6.68 14.08
CA ASP A 288 9.25 -5.95 15.32
C ASP A 288 8.82 -4.50 15.10
N TRP A 289 7.82 -4.08 15.87
CA TRP A 289 7.25 -2.74 15.89
C TRP A 289 8.16 -1.71 16.57
N SER A 290 9.48 -1.95 16.54
CA SER A 290 10.48 -1.07 17.12
C SER A 290 11.84 -1.11 16.42
N TYR A 291 12.61 -0.05 16.64
CA TYR A 291 13.99 0.09 16.19
C TYR A 291 14.84 0.73 17.30
N THR A 292 15.95 0.09 17.65
CA THR A 292 16.89 0.61 18.65
C THR A 292 18.07 1.32 17.98
N PHE A 293 18.18 2.64 18.19
CA PHE A 293 19.28 3.46 17.72
C PHE A 293 20.36 3.60 18.79
N PHE A 294 21.45 2.83 18.67
CA PHE A 294 22.59 2.90 19.59
C PHE A 294 23.55 4.06 19.28
N GLY A 295 23.94 4.80 20.31
CA GLY A 295 24.94 5.87 20.19
C GLY A 295 24.49 7.06 19.31
N PRO A 296 23.32 7.67 19.55
CA PRO A 296 22.78 8.77 18.75
C PRO A 296 23.74 9.92 18.42
N LEU A 297 24.59 10.37 19.35
CA LEU A 297 25.54 11.48 19.15
C LEU A 297 26.68 11.16 18.16
N SER A 298 26.80 9.91 17.70
CA SER A 298 27.71 9.59 16.60
C SER A 298 27.18 10.03 15.23
N ARG A 299 25.89 10.38 15.14
CA ARG A 299 25.20 10.80 13.91
C ARG A 299 24.36 12.06 14.08
N LEU A 300 23.79 12.26 15.27
CA LEU A 300 22.98 13.42 15.61
C LEU A 300 23.84 14.45 16.37
N ALA A 301 23.59 15.73 16.12
CA ALA A 301 24.19 16.80 16.90
C ALA A 301 23.70 16.74 18.36
N ALA A 302 24.57 17.07 19.30
CA ALA A 302 24.26 17.15 20.73
C ALA A 302 23.32 18.33 21.07
N ASP A 303 22.59 18.21 22.19
CA ASP A 303 21.63 19.23 22.68
C ASP A 303 20.72 19.82 21.59
N THR A 304 20.26 18.95 20.69
CA THR A 304 19.47 19.32 19.52
C THR A 304 18.15 18.56 19.53
N GLU A 305 17.07 19.25 19.14
CA GLU A 305 15.73 18.67 19.06
C GLU A 305 15.50 17.98 17.72
N TYR A 306 14.90 16.78 17.77
CA TYR A 306 14.57 15.96 16.62
C TYR A 306 13.15 15.40 16.71
N ARG A 307 12.67 14.89 15.57
CA ARG A 307 11.53 13.98 15.45
C ARG A 307 11.99 12.72 14.73
N ALA A 308 11.43 11.57 15.11
CA ALA A 308 11.55 10.35 14.33
C ALA A 308 10.34 10.22 13.40
N TRP A 309 10.56 10.00 12.11
CA TRP A 309 9.55 9.75 11.09
C TRP A 309 9.63 8.29 10.67
N VAL A 310 8.51 7.59 10.68
CA VAL A 310 8.43 6.17 10.31
C VAL A 310 7.63 6.02 9.03
N THR A 311 8.22 5.31 8.06
CA THR A 311 7.56 4.81 6.84
C THR A 311 7.60 3.28 6.91
N VAL A 312 6.49 2.60 6.63
CA VAL A 312 6.42 1.12 6.64
C VAL A 312 6.22 0.58 5.23
N SER A 313 6.63 -0.67 4.99
CA SER A 313 6.37 -1.39 3.75
C SER A 313 5.99 -2.84 4.05
N ASP A 314 5.03 -3.34 3.27
CA ASP A 314 4.58 -4.74 3.22
C ASP A 314 5.46 -5.62 2.30
N GLY A 315 6.47 -5.03 1.64
CA GLY A 315 7.37 -5.71 0.68
C GLY A 315 6.99 -5.52 -0.78
N ALA A 316 5.79 -4.99 -1.06
CA ALA A 316 5.32 -4.62 -2.39
C ALA A 316 5.27 -3.10 -2.56
N VAL A 317 4.74 -2.36 -1.58
CA VAL A 317 4.66 -0.88 -1.61
C VAL A 317 5.01 -0.26 -0.24
N GLU A 318 5.34 1.03 -0.24
CA GLU A 318 5.55 1.81 1.00
C GLU A 318 4.27 2.56 1.39
N SER A 319 4.12 2.85 2.68
CA SER A 319 3.06 3.70 3.21
C SER A 319 3.08 5.09 2.55
N LEU A 320 1.91 5.57 2.13
CA LEU A 320 1.76 6.84 1.39
C LEU A 320 2.21 8.08 2.18
N ALA A 321 2.10 8.03 3.51
CA ALA A 321 2.51 9.12 4.38
C ALA A 321 3.23 8.57 5.62
N PRO A 322 4.40 9.13 5.98
CA PRO A 322 5.07 8.79 7.22
C PRO A 322 4.32 9.37 8.43
N ALA A 323 4.43 8.70 9.57
CA ALA A 323 3.99 9.24 10.85
C ALA A 323 5.20 9.69 11.68
N SER A 324 5.04 10.73 12.50
CA SER A 324 6.13 11.30 13.29
C SER A 324 5.91 11.15 14.79
N SER A 325 7.01 11.01 15.54
CA SER A 325 7.02 11.08 17.00
C SER A 325 6.76 12.50 17.56
N SER A 326 6.60 12.58 18.87
CA SER A 326 6.85 13.81 19.63
C SER A 326 8.29 14.29 19.46
N ILE A 327 8.54 15.57 19.78
CA ILE A 327 9.91 16.11 19.80
C ILE A 327 10.66 15.44 20.95
N PHE A 328 11.89 15.00 20.67
CA PHE A 328 12.85 14.54 21.67
C PHE A 328 14.15 15.32 21.52
N ARG A 329 14.94 15.43 22.61
CA ARG A 329 16.20 16.19 22.62
C ARG A 329 17.37 15.25 22.85
N THR A 330 18.38 15.33 21.98
CA THR A 330 19.62 14.57 22.17
C THR A 330 20.38 15.08 23.39
N PRO A 331 21.10 14.21 24.13
CA PRO A 331 21.93 14.66 25.23
C PRO A 331 23.03 15.61 24.77
N GLN A 332 23.53 16.40 25.71
CA GLN A 332 24.68 17.28 25.45
C GLN A 332 25.99 16.48 25.37
N TYR A 333 26.12 15.40 26.15
CA TYR A 333 27.34 14.59 26.26
C TYR A 333 27.03 13.11 26.55
N TYR A 334 28.04 12.25 26.39
CA TYR A 334 28.03 10.87 26.86
C TYR A 334 29.00 10.64 28.00
N TYR A 335 28.86 9.48 28.66
CA TYR A 335 29.88 8.99 29.58
C TYR A 335 31.26 8.93 28.91
N PRO A 336 32.31 9.27 29.67
CA PRO A 336 33.66 8.97 29.25
C PRO A 336 33.86 7.45 29.25
N LEU A 337 34.34 6.93 28.13
CA LEU A 337 34.94 5.61 28.07
C LEU A 337 36.28 5.68 28.80
N VAL A 338 36.27 5.23 30.05
CA VAL A 338 37.48 5.03 30.85
C VAL A 338 38.21 3.79 30.34
N ASP A 339 39.51 3.89 30.17
CA ASP A 339 40.44 2.79 29.98
C ASP A 339 41.74 3.13 30.72
N PHE A 340 42.56 2.13 31.03
CA PHE A 340 43.88 2.41 31.58
C PHE A 340 44.86 1.29 31.33
N ASN A 341 46.14 1.66 31.29
CA ASN A 341 47.25 0.72 31.27
C ASN A 341 48.17 0.94 32.47
N TRP A 342 49.10 0.02 32.68
CA TRP A 342 50.08 0.13 33.75
C TRP A 342 51.45 -0.38 33.31
N SER A 343 52.48 0.12 33.98
CA SER A 343 53.87 -0.27 33.76
C SER A 343 54.63 -0.37 35.10
N PRO A 344 55.45 -1.42 35.31
CA PRO A 344 55.70 -2.54 34.39
C PRO A 344 54.51 -3.51 34.32
N SER A 345 54.37 -4.22 33.18
CA SER A 345 53.39 -5.29 32.99
C SER A 345 54.01 -6.42 32.12
N PRO A 346 54.03 -7.69 32.57
CA PRO A 346 53.64 -8.18 33.90
C PRO A 346 54.61 -7.74 35.01
N PHE A 347 54.24 -7.93 36.27
CA PHE A 347 55.09 -7.68 37.43
C PHE A 347 54.88 -8.73 38.54
N SER A 348 55.87 -8.93 39.41
CA SER A 348 55.76 -9.72 40.64
C SER A 348 55.63 -8.79 41.85
N ALA A 349 54.80 -9.15 42.83
CA ALA A 349 54.73 -8.40 44.08
C ALA A 349 55.90 -8.78 45.02
N PRO A 350 56.49 -7.82 45.74
CA PRO A 350 56.15 -6.40 45.75
C PRO A 350 56.74 -5.64 44.54
N ALA A 351 55.93 -4.75 43.93
CA ALA A 351 56.38 -3.91 42.81
C ALA A 351 55.87 -2.47 42.94
N GLN A 352 56.63 -1.53 42.37
CA GLN A 352 56.14 -0.18 42.10
C GLN A 352 55.56 -0.15 40.69
N VAL A 353 54.29 0.25 40.59
CA VAL A 353 53.53 0.30 39.35
C VAL A 353 53.08 1.74 39.10
N THR A 354 53.20 2.17 37.86
CA THR A 354 52.60 3.41 37.36
C THR A 354 51.36 3.06 36.56
N PHE A 355 50.25 3.69 36.88
CA PHE A 355 49.01 3.59 36.10
C PHE A 355 48.87 4.82 35.21
N ASN A 356 48.35 4.62 34.01
CA ASN A 356 48.05 5.69 33.08
C ASN A 356 46.58 5.59 32.68
N GLY A 357 45.78 6.47 33.27
CA GLY A 357 44.37 6.62 32.93
C GLY A 357 44.19 7.29 31.57
N ASN A 358 43.33 6.72 30.74
CA ASN A 358 42.84 7.34 29.52
C ASN A 358 41.31 7.41 29.56
N ALA A 359 40.75 8.55 29.16
CA ALA A 359 39.32 8.70 29.06
C ALA A 359 39.00 9.37 27.73
N THR A 360 38.06 8.79 27.00
CA THR A 360 37.57 9.36 25.75
C THR A 360 36.07 9.53 25.87
N ASP A 361 35.54 10.72 25.60
CA ASP A 361 34.11 10.85 25.39
C ASP A 361 33.77 10.35 23.98
N ARG A 362 32.64 9.66 23.81
CA ARG A 362 32.23 9.21 22.46
C ARG A 362 31.88 10.39 21.53
N SER A 363 31.65 11.58 22.10
CA SER A 363 31.35 12.83 21.39
C SER A 363 32.59 13.63 20.96
N GLY A 364 33.80 13.23 21.38
CA GLY A 364 35.07 13.84 20.99
C GLY A 364 35.36 15.24 21.56
N GLY A 365 34.60 15.73 22.55
CA GLY A 365 34.62 17.11 23.03
C GLY A 365 34.98 17.34 24.50
N ALA A 366 34.80 16.35 25.39
CA ALA A 366 34.96 16.56 26.82
C ALA A 366 36.15 15.78 27.41
N GLN A 367 37.07 16.54 28.02
CA GLN A 367 38.19 15.99 28.79
C GLN A 367 37.74 15.66 30.23
N PRO A 368 38.25 14.57 30.84
CA PRO A 368 37.98 14.25 32.23
C PRO A 368 38.45 15.39 33.15
N ILE A 369 37.57 15.89 34.03
CA ILE A 369 37.95 16.97 34.96
C ILE A 369 38.54 16.44 36.28
N SER A 370 38.25 15.20 36.66
CA SER A 370 38.88 14.56 37.81
C SER A 370 38.93 13.04 37.68
N TRP A 371 39.95 12.47 38.30
CA TRP A 371 40.18 11.03 38.41
C TRP A 371 40.01 10.60 39.86
N GLN A 372 39.49 9.41 40.08
CA GLN A 372 39.46 8.74 41.37
C GLN A 372 39.91 7.30 41.18
N TRP A 373 41.02 6.95 41.80
CA TRP A 373 41.58 5.62 41.78
C TRP A 373 41.39 4.94 43.13
N GLU A 374 41.03 3.67 43.08
CA GLU A 374 41.10 2.76 44.22
C GLU A 374 41.98 1.56 43.84
N PHE A 375 42.93 1.23 44.71
CA PHE A 375 43.88 0.14 44.52
C PHE A 375 43.76 -0.85 45.69
N SER A 376 43.59 -2.13 45.40
CA SER A 376 43.70 -3.17 46.44
C SER A 376 45.14 -3.64 46.61
N ASN A 377 45.48 -4.02 47.85
CA ASN A 377 46.82 -4.51 48.22
C ASN A 377 47.95 -3.55 47.81
N ALA A 378 47.67 -2.25 47.84
CA ALA A 378 48.58 -1.22 47.35
C ALA A 378 48.72 -0.04 48.31
N ALA A 379 49.87 0.65 48.25
CA ALA A 379 50.11 1.89 48.97
C ALA A 379 50.59 3.00 47.99
N PRO A 380 49.93 4.17 47.94
CA PRO A 380 48.65 4.49 48.59
C PRO A 380 47.49 3.67 48.01
N ALA A 381 46.42 3.47 48.81
CA ALA A 381 45.23 2.74 48.39
C ALA A 381 44.29 3.56 47.48
N ARG A 382 44.53 4.87 47.37
CA ARG A 382 43.74 5.81 46.55
C ARG A 382 44.63 6.86 45.89
N SER A 383 44.17 7.38 44.76
CA SER A 383 44.77 8.54 44.08
C SER A 383 43.70 9.36 43.38
N SER A 384 43.90 10.66 43.21
CA SER A 384 43.05 11.54 42.40
C SER A 384 43.72 12.06 41.12
N VAL A 385 44.94 11.59 40.85
CA VAL A 385 45.76 12.01 39.70
C VAL A 385 45.48 11.10 38.52
N ALA A 386 45.44 11.65 37.30
CA ALA A 386 45.24 10.87 36.06
C ALA A 386 46.30 9.77 35.85
N GLN A 387 47.54 10.05 36.26
CA GLN A 387 48.67 9.13 36.18
C GLN A 387 49.29 8.90 37.56
N PRO A 388 48.71 8.02 38.40
CA PRO A 388 49.30 7.67 39.68
C PRO A 388 50.63 6.92 39.49
N THR A 389 51.72 7.54 39.92
CA THR A 389 53.06 6.95 39.95
C THR A 389 53.38 6.37 41.33
N MET A 390 54.34 5.43 41.38
CA MET A 390 54.86 4.85 42.64
C MET A 390 53.80 4.10 43.49
N ILE A 391 52.78 3.53 42.87
CA ILE A 391 51.81 2.67 43.57
C ILE A 391 52.50 1.36 43.93
N ARG A 392 52.73 1.14 45.23
CA ARG A 392 53.41 -0.05 45.75
C ARG A 392 52.42 -1.19 45.92
N ILE A 393 52.36 -2.11 44.97
CA ILE A 393 51.60 -3.36 45.10
C ILE A 393 52.36 -4.27 46.07
N GLN A 394 51.73 -4.61 47.20
CA GLN A 394 52.32 -5.40 48.28
C GLN A 394 52.09 -6.91 48.07
N GLN A 395 50.94 -7.29 47.53
CA GLN A 395 50.52 -8.68 47.36
C GLN A 395 49.65 -8.86 46.12
N LEU A 396 49.61 -10.08 45.58
CA LEU A 396 48.73 -10.49 44.49
C LEU A 396 47.70 -11.52 45.01
N PRO A 397 46.48 -11.59 44.45
CA PRO A 397 45.96 -10.74 43.37
C PRO A 397 45.68 -9.29 43.83
N ALA A 398 45.78 -8.34 42.91
CA ALA A 398 45.45 -6.94 43.14
C ALA A 398 44.45 -6.47 42.06
N TRP A 399 43.79 -5.35 42.29
CA TRP A 399 42.90 -4.69 41.33
C TRP A 399 43.07 -3.18 41.42
N ALA A 400 42.86 -2.50 40.30
CA ALA A 400 42.72 -1.06 40.24
C ALA A 400 41.33 -0.73 39.70
N THR A 401 40.67 0.25 40.29
CA THR A 401 39.46 0.85 39.76
C THR A 401 39.76 2.31 39.47
N SER A 402 39.50 2.73 38.24
CA SER A 402 39.58 4.11 37.82
C SER A 402 38.16 4.63 37.57
N THR A 403 37.80 5.68 38.27
CA THR A 403 36.54 6.40 38.08
C THR A 403 36.86 7.78 37.55
N VAL A 404 36.17 8.16 36.48
CA VAL A 404 36.27 9.49 35.90
C VAL A 404 34.99 10.23 36.20
N ILE A 405 35.14 11.47 36.65
CA ILE A 405 34.03 12.42 36.79
C ILE A 405 34.23 13.47 35.72
N GLN A 406 33.19 13.64 34.90
CA GLN A 406 33.10 14.71 33.92
C GLN A 406 32.17 15.79 34.50
N ASP A 407 32.58 17.05 34.39
CA ASP A 407 31.86 18.30 34.69
C ASP A 407 31.11 18.44 36.05
N SER A 408 30.28 19.49 36.15
CA SER A 408 29.43 19.82 37.30
C SER A 408 28.15 18.98 37.42
N HIS A 409 27.86 18.12 36.45
CA HIS A 409 26.61 17.36 36.33
C HIS A 409 26.70 15.92 36.85
N GLN A 410 27.78 15.58 37.58
CA GLN A 410 27.89 14.32 38.35
C GLN A 410 27.74 13.04 37.51
N CYS A 411 28.16 13.06 36.23
CA CYS A 411 28.20 11.84 35.44
C CYS A 411 29.41 10.98 35.85
N ILE A 412 29.18 10.02 36.74
CA ILE A 412 30.23 9.15 37.30
C ILE A 412 30.22 7.81 36.55
N LEU A 413 31.31 7.47 35.85
CA LEU A 413 31.54 6.11 35.36
C LEU A 413 32.85 5.57 35.96
N GLY A 414 32.72 4.51 36.75
CA GLY A 414 33.83 3.71 37.26
C GLY A 414 34.13 2.52 36.36
N GLN A 415 35.40 2.25 36.09
CA GLN A 415 35.87 1.01 35.49
C GLN A 415 36.86 0.32 36.42
N SER A 416 36.59 -0.94 36.74
CA SER A 416 37.49 -1.79 37.52
C SER A 416 38.25 -2.76 36.62
N LEU A 417 39.52 -3.03 36.92
CA LEU A 417 40.32 -4.01 36.20
C LEU A 417 41.12 -4.85 37.20
N GLY A 418 41.06 -6.17 37.03
CA GLY A 418 41.89 -7.10 37.79
C GLY A 418 43.34 -7.05 37.30
N ILE A 419 44.29 -6.94 38.22
CA ILE A 419 45.72 -6.92 37.95
C ILE A 419 46.30 -8.26 38.39
N SER A 420 46.56 -9.16 37.44
CA SER A 420 47.23 -10.44 37.71
C SER A 420 48.73 -10.34 37.40
N GLY A 421 49.57 -10.77 38.34
CA GLY A 421 51.03 -10.79 38.16
C GLY A 421 51.58 -12.06 37.52
N SER A 422 50.74 -12.97 37.02
CA SER A 422 51.20 -14.17 36.32
C SER A 422 50.21 -14.66 35.26
N ILE A 423 50.69 -14.62 34.01
CA ILE A 423 50.27 -15.36 32.79
C ILE A 423 48.77 -15.38 32.46
N GLY A 424 48.37 -14.49 31.54
CA GLY A 424 47.10 -14.52 30.79
C GLY A 424 46.55 -13.12 30.54
N PRO A 425 45.95 -12.83 29.36
CA PRO A 425 45.37 -11.52 29.07
C PRO A 425 44.38 -11.16 30.18
N GLY A 426 44.61 -10.02 30.84
CA GLY A 426 43.84 -9.57 31.98
C GLY A 426 42.33 -9.64 31.69
N ILE A 427 41.59 -10.30 32.59
CA ILE A 427 40.14 -10.34 32.50
C ILE A 427 39.62 -8.91 32.72
N LYS A 428 39.22 -8.25 31.64
CA LYS A 428 38.50 -6.97 31.68
C LYS A 428 37.09 -7.22 32.24
N ARG A 429 36.86 -6.96 33.52
CA ARG A 429 35.50 -6.93 34.10
C ARG A 429 35.03 -5.49 34.20
N ARG A 430 34.13 -5.07 33.31
CA ARG A 430 33.43 -3.80 33.43
C ARG A 430 32.49 -3.90 34.64
N ILE A 431 32.89 -3.34 35.79
CA ILE A 431 32.03 -3.23 36.97
C ILE A 431 31.27 -1.91 36.85
N PHE A 432 29.97 -1.99 36.59
CA PHE A 432 29.07 -0.84 36.73
C PHE A 432 28.84 -0.63 38.22
N LYS A 433 29.25 0.52 38.75
CA LYS A 433 28.89 0.95 40.10
C LYS A 433 27.93 2.11 39.95
N GLU A 434 26.63 1.82 40.01
CA GLU A 434 25.62 2.84 40.31
C GLU A 434 25.89 3.32 41.75
N LEU A 435 26.09 4.62 41.94
CA LEU A 435 26.23 5.26 43.24
C LEU A 435 24.93 5.95 43.63
#